data_AF-A0A1F6K6P2-F1
#
_entry.id   AF-A0A1F6K6P2-F1
#
_cell.length_a   1.000
_cell.length_b   1.000
_cell.length_c   1.000
_cell.angle_alpha   90.00
_cell.angle_beta   90.00
_cell.angle_gamma   90.00
#
_symmetry.space_group_name_H-M   'P 1'
#
loop_
_entity.id
_entity.type
_entity.pdbx_description
1 polymer ?
#
loop_
_entity_poly.entity_id
_entity_poly.type
_entity_poly.pdbx_seq_one_letter_code
_entity_poly.pdbx_strand_id
1 'polypeptide(L)'
;MYSTSRHFTRLHKKWTSRHRTLKEALWRKHKESLQWASSKIPKEKLVAGSLGLLLLAAPSHFSLPTPRLGIPAQSIAQELDTKIRLMLSLKNKVPQDVRPLTDAEEQEVGEVLSREFGFRVITQLKGIRLNRSYGYIGQEQHLARFPGDGIPIHFDSEEQARLYGKYGIAPGLGAWGYFAPSYGALTQQDKERERYYIAVQTFLAPGYNEHVAEYRDFFKYRKMLVVNPQNGKAIVAAVADAGPAQWTGKHLGGSPEVMGYLERYDGSQKGSVLYFFIDDPQDSIPLGPIEVQ
;
A
#
# COMPACT_ATOMS: atom_id res chain seq x y z
N MET A 1 14.39 -36.64 -15.29
CA MET A 1 15.65 -35.86 -15.13
C MET A 1 15.43 -34.48 -15.73
N TYR A 2 15.18 -33.46 -14.91
CA TYR A 2 14.98 -32.09 -15.40
C TYR A 2 16.33 -31.39 -15.54
N SER A 3 16.64 -30.93 -16.75
CA SER A 3 17.80 -30.10 -17.05
C SER A 3 17.67 -28.76 -16.30
N THR A 4 18.34 -28.62 -15.16
CA THR A 4 18.50 -27.33 -14.49
C THR A 4 19.27 -26.41 -15.43
N SER A 5 18.57 -25.42 -15.99
CA SER A 5 19.13 -24.39 -16.86
C SER A 5 20.47 -23.89 -16.31
N ARG A 6 21.54 -23.97 -17.11
CA ARG A 6 22.89 -23.46 -16.74
C ARG A 6 22.85 -22.02 -16.22
N HIS A 7 21.86 -21.25 -16.67
CA HIS A 7 21.59 -19.89 -16.21
C HIS A 7 21.16 -19.84 -14.74
N PHE A 8 20.24 -20.71 -14.32
CA PHE A 8 19.79 -20.82 -12.95
C PHE A 8 20.94 -21.22 -12.01
N THR A 9 21.72 -22.23 -12.38
CA THR A 9 22.87 -22.66 -11.57
C THR A 9 23.92 -21.55 -11.43
N ARG A 10 24.13 -20.75 -12.48
CA ARG A 10 25.03 -19.60 -12.45
C ARG A 10 24.50 -18.49 -11.53
N LEU A 11 23.21 -18.15 -11.63
CA LEU A 11 22.58 -17.16 -10.76
C LEU A 11 22.60 -17.60 -9.30
N HIS A 12 22.26 -18.86 -9.03
CA HIS A 12 22.31 -19.43 -7.70
C HIS A 12 23.72 -19.34 -7.11
N LYS A 13 24.75 -19.78 -7.84
CA LYS A 13 26.15 -19.65 -7.40
C LYS A 13 26.55 -18.19 -7.13
N LYS A 14 26.14 -17.26 -7.99
CA LYS A 14 26.45 -15.82 -7.84
C LYS A 14 25.75 -15.23 -6.61
N TRP A 15 24.50 -15.62 -6.37
CA TRP A 15 23.71 -15.23 -5.20
C TRP A 15 24.33 -15.76 -3.91
N THR A 16 24.61 -17.07 -3.85
CA THR A 16 25.21 -17.72 -2.67
C THR A 16 26.58 -17.15 -2.35
N SER A 17 27.40 -16.86 -3.38
CA SER A 17 28.70 -16.20 -3.21
C SER A 17 28.56 -14.79 -2.64
N ARG A 18 27.69 -13.95 -3.22
CA ARG A 18 27.41 -12.60 -2.70
C ARG A 18 26.89 -12.63 -1.27
N HIS A 19 25.98 -13.55 -0.97
CA HIS A 19 25.43 -13.72 0.36
C HIS A 19 26.52 -14.07 1.38
N ARG A 20 27.45 -14.98 1.03
CA ARG A 20 28.59 -15.33 1.88
C ARG A 20 29.50 -14.13 2.13
N THR A 21 29.85 -13.36 1.09
CA THR A 21 30.71 -12.17 1.24
C THR A 21 30.06 -11.10 2.11
N LEU A 22 28.75 -10.86 1.95
CA LEU A 22 28.02 -9.91 2.79
C LEU A 22 27.98 -10.37 4.26
N LYS A 23 27.75 -11.66 4.49
CA LYS A 23 27.78 -12.26 5.83
C LYS A 23 29.14 -12.08 6.49
N GLU A 24 30.23 -12.39 5.79
CA GLU A 24 31.60 -12.20 6.28
C GLU A 24 31.92 -10.73 6.57
N ALA A 25 31.52 -9.82 5.68
CA ALA A 25 31.74 -8.39 5.87
C ALA A 25 30.97 -7.82 7.07
N LEU A 26 29.72 -8.25 7.25
CA LEU A 26 28.88 -7.86 8.39
C LEU A 26 29.47 -8.40 9.70
N TRP A 27 29.84 -9.68 9.75
CA TRP A 27 30.48 -10.30 10.92
C TRP A 27 31.79 -9.62 11.28
N ARG A 28 32.63 -9.30 10.29
CA ARG A 28 33.91 -8.63 10.53
C ARG A 28 33.73 -7.24 11.11
N LYS A 29 32.74 -6.47 10.63
CA LYS A 29 32.51 -5.08 11.08
C LYS A 29 31.74 -4.98 12.40
N HIS A 30 30.84 -5.92 12.68
CA HIS A 30 29.89 -5.81 13.79
C HIS A 30 29.96 -7.00 14.77
N LYS A 31 31.13 -7.66 14.84
CA LYS A 31 31.35 -8.88 15.62
C LYS A 31 30.85 -8.78 17.06
N GLU A 32 31.26 -7.73 17.76
CA GLU A 32 30.96 -7.53 19.17
C GLU A 32 29.48 -7.25 19.39
N SER A 33 28.86 -6.40 18.55
CA SER A 33 27.44 -6.09 18.63
C SER A 33 26.56 -7.32 18.37
N LEU A 34 26.96 -8.19 17.44
CA LEU A 34 26.24 -9.43 17.13
C LEU A 34 26.42 -10.49 18.23
N GLN A 35 27.60 -10.57 18.85
CA GLN A 35 27.84 -11.44 20.02
C GLN A 35 27.08 -10.97 21.25
N TRP A 36 27.02 -9.66 21.48
CA TRP A 36 26.20 -9.07 22.55
C TRP A 36 24.71 -9.34 22.31
N ALA A 37 24.20 -9.09 21.10
CA ALA A 37 22.81 -9.32 20.76
C ALA A 37 22.39 -10.79 20.91
N SER A 38 23.23 -11.72 20.45
CA SER A 38 22.93 -13.16 20.56
C SER A 38 23.00 -13.70 21.99
N SER A 39 23.76 -13.05 22.90
CA SER A 39 23.87 -13.46 24.31
C SER A 39 22.88 -12.75 25.24
N LYS A 40 22.37 -11.58 24.88
CA LYS A 40 21.52 -10.74 25.75
C LYS A 40 20.06 -10.64 25.33
N ILE A 41 19.72 -10.91 24.06
CA ILE A 41 18.32 -10.85 23.59
C ILE A 41 17.68 -12.23 23.82
N PRO A 42 16.66 -12.34 24.69
CA PRO A 42 15.90 -13.58 24.85
C PRO A 42 15.26 -13.96 23.52
N LYS A 43 15.34 -15.25 23.16
CA LYS A 43 14.85 -15.79 21.88
C LYS A 43 13.37 -15.48 21.60
N GLU A 44 12.60 -15.23 22.66
CA GLU A 44 11.17 -14.90 22.66
C GLU A 44 10.86 -13.44 22.32
N LYS A 45 11.83 -12.53 22.44
CA LYS A 45 11.65 -11.08 22.19
C LYS A 45 12.13 -10.63 20.80
N LEU A 46 12.32 -11.57 19.88
CA LEU A 46 12.79 -11.30 18.53
C LEU A 46 11.63 -10.92 17.60
N VAL A 47 11.51 -9.62 17.30
CA VAL A 47 10.56 -9.08 16.32
C VAL A 47 10.98 -9.47 14.90
N ALA A 48 10.03 -9.72 14.00
CA ALA A 48 10.24 -10.29 12.66
C ALA A 48 11.38 -9.64 11.82
N GLY A 49 11.64 -8.32 11.97
CA GLY A 49 12.75 -7.64 11.30
C GLY A 49 14.16 -7.98 11.83
N SER A 50 14.26 -8.40 13.10
CA SER A 50 15.53 -8.79 13.75
C SER A 50 15.96 -10.23 13.42
N LEU A 51 15.02 -11.09 12.98
CA LEU A 51 15.29 -12.48 12.59
C LEU A 51 16.18 -12.56 11.34
N GLY A 52 16.00 -11.66 10.36
CA GLY A 52 16.82 -11.63 9.14
C GLY A 52 18.30 -11.31 9.41
N LEU A 53 18.57 -10.36 10.32
CA LEU A 53 19.92 -10.01 10.76
C LEU A 53 20.58 -11.13 11.59
N LEU A 54 19.80 -11.83 12.43
CA LEU A 54 20.30 -12.96 13.21
C LEU A 54 20.54 -14.23 12.38
N LEU A 55 19.73 -14.50 11.36
CA LEU A 55 19.97 -15.58 10.38
C LEU A 55 21.27 -15.34 9.60
N LEU A 56 21.56 -14.08 9.26
CA LEU A 56 22.84 -13.68 8.66
C LEU A 56 24.01 -13.81 9.64
N ALA A 57 23.80 -13.54 10.93
CA ALA A 57 24.84 -13.57 11.95
C ALA A 57 25.05 -14.93 12.62
N ALA A 58 24.17 -15.93 12.49
CA ALA A 58 24.35 -17.19 13.19
C ALA A 58 25.56 -17.99 12.65
N PRO A 59 26.48 -18.48 13.50
CA PRO A 59 27.45 -19.50 13.11
C PRO A 59 26.71 -20.80 12.73
N SER A 60 27.27 -21.56 11.80
CA SER A 60 26.67 -22.74 11.15
C SER A 60 26.26 -23.91 12.08
N HIS A 61 26.42 -23.77 13.39
CA HIS A 61 26.13 -24.78 14.40
C HIS A 61 24.99 -24.38 15.37
N PHE A 62 24.38 -23.20 15.19
CA PHE A 62 23.20 -22.82 15.96
C PHE A 62 21.95 -23.51 15.39
N SER A 63 21.49 -24.56 16.04
CA SER A 63 20.11 -25.04 15.87
C SER A 63 19.18 -24.02 16.52
N LEU A 64 18.48 -23.26 15.70
CA LEU A 64 17.44 -22.34 16.15
C LEU A 64 16.30 -23.16 16.78
N PRO A 65 15.73 -22.73 17.92
CA PRO A 65 14.44 -23.28 18.33
C PRO A 65 13.45 -23.00 17.21
N THR A 66 12.72 -24.02 16.79
CA THR A 66 11.59 -23.87 15.87
C THR A 66 10.70 -22.78 16.44
N PRO A 67 10.52 -21.64 15.74
CA PRO A 67 9.68 -20.59 16.27
C PRO A 67 8.27 -21.16 16.38
N ARG A 68 7.75 -21.25 17.61
CA ARG A 68 6.30 -21.21 17.82
C ARG A 68 5.86 -19.78 17.52
N LEU A 69 5.93 -19.38 16.25
CA LEU A 69 5.12 -18.30 15.75
C LEU A 69 3.69 -18.80 15.89
N GLY A 70 2.86 -18.09 16.66
CA GLY A 70 1.41 -18.31 16.70
C GLY A 70 0.71 -18.02 15.37
N ILE A 71 1.47 -17.94 14.27
CA ILE A 71 1.02 -17.87 12.90
C ILE A 71 1.50 -19.17 12.25
N PRO A 72 0.60 -20.08 11.85
CA PRO A 72 0.99 -21.32 11.19
C PRO A 72 1.87 -20.98 9.98
N ALA A 73 3.02 -21.63 9.80
CA ALA A 73 3.87 -21.43 8.61
C ALA A 73 3.07 -21.62 7.29
N GLN A 74 1.98 -22.37 7.37
CA GLN A 74 0.98 -22.55 6.32
C GLN A 74 0.28 -21.25 5.89
N SER A 75 -0.06 -20.35 6.82
CA SER A 75 -0.76 -19.10 6.49
C SER A 75 0.16 -18.07 5.84
N ILE A 76 1.44 -18.00 6.24
CA ILE A 76 2.43 -17.14 5.58
C ILE A 76 2.71 -17.64 4.15
N ALA A 77 2.83 -18.96 3.98
CA ALA A 77 3.01 -19.55 2.65
C ALA A 77 1.79 -19.31 1.75
N GLN A 78 0.58 -19.39 2.31
CA GLN A 78 -0.67 -19.15 1.59
C GLN A 78 -0.85 -17.68 1.20
N GLU A 79 -0.57 -16.73 2.10
CA GLU A 79 -0.59 -15.29 1.81
C GLU A 79 0.45 -14.90 0.74
N LEU A 80 1.63 -15.51 0.79
CA LEU A 80 2.64 -15.30 -0.24
C LEU A 80 2.19 -15.86 -1.60
N ASP A 81 1.51 -17.01 -1.61
CA ASP A 81 0.96 -17.62 -2.83
C ASP A 81 -0.13 -16.74 -3.46
N THR A 82 -1.05 -16.17 -2.67
CA THR A 82 -2.12 -15.30 -3.17
C THR A 82 -1.59 -13.99 -3.72
N LYS A 83 -0.63 -13.34 -3.05
CA LYS A 83 0.02 -12.11 -3.54
C LYS A 83 0.78 -12.36 -4.85
N ILE A 84 1.54 -13.46 -4.92
CA ILE A 84 2.24 -13.85 -6.15
C ILE A 84 1.24 -14.11 -7.28
N ARG A 85 0.12 -14.78 -7.00
CA ARG A 85 -0.94 -15.04 -7.99
C ARG A 85 -1.53 -13.76 -8.57
N LEU A 86 -1.87 -12.78 -7.72
CA LEU A 86 -2.35 -11.49 -8.17
C LEU A 86 -1.31 -10.79 -9.05
N MET A 87 -0.06 -10.74 -8.59
CA MET A 87 1.04 -10.12 -9.35
C MET A 87 1.23 -10.79 -10.72
N LEU A 88 1.19 -12.12 -10.78
CA LEU A 88 1.31 -12.88 -12.04
C LEU A 88 0.11 -12.62 -12.96
N SER A 89 -1.09 -12.53 -12.41
CA SER A 89 -2.32 -12.23 -13.16
C SER A 89 -2.28 -10.83 -13.77
N LEU A 90 -1.65 -9.87 -13.09
CA LEU A 90 -1.52 -8.49 -13.54
C LEU A 90 -0.30 -8.24 -14.46
N LYS A 91 0.77 -9.04 -14.36
CA LYS A 91 2.08 -8.78 -15.01
C LYS A 91 2.01 -8.53 -16.52
N ASN A 92 1.13 -9.24 -17.23
CA ASN A 92 0.97 -9.11 -18.68
C ASN A 92 -0.22 -8.24 -19.09
N LYS A 93 -1.00 -7.75 -18.12
CA LYS A 93 -2.20 -6.93 -18.34
C LYS A 93 -1.96 -5.45 -18.02
N VAL A 94 -0.98 -5.20 -17.16
CA VAL A 94 -0.54 -3.85 -16.80
C VAL A 94 0.72 -3.50 -17.61
N PRO A 95 0.73 -2.37 -18.34
CA PRO A 95 1.91 -1.92 -19.07
C PRO A 95 3.11 -1.67 -18.14
N GLN A 96 4.31 -1.96 -18.66
CA GLN A 96 5.55 -1.70 -17.93
C GLN A 96 5.76 -0.21 -17.66
N ASP A 97 5.52 0.62 -18.67
CA ASP A 97 5.58 2.08 -18.55
C ASP A 97 4.25 2.64 -18.07
N VAL A 98 4.31 3.63 -17.18
CA VAL A 98 3.12 4.28 -16.64
C VAL A 98 2.47 5.17 -17.69
N ARG A 99 1.39 4.67 -18.28
CA ARG A 99 0.49 5.39 -19.19
C ARG A 99 -0.97 5.13 -18.82
N PRO A 100 -1.93 5.93 -19.30
CA PRO A 100 -3.33 5.54 -19.27
C PRO A 100 -3.51 4.14 -19.88
N LEU A 101 -4.36 3.34 -19.23
CA LEU A 101 -4.80 2.06 -19.79
C LEU A 101 -5.81 2.33 -20.90
N THR A 102 -5.84 1.47 -21.90
CA THR A 102 -6.92 1.42 -22.89
C THR A 102 -8.17 0.84 -22.26
N ASP A 103 -9.36 1.10 -22.82
CA ASP A 103 -10.62 0.55 -22.28
C ASP A 103 -10.60 -0.97 -22.15
N ALA A 104 -9.96 -1.68 -23.10
CA ALA A 104 -9.79 -3.13 -23.05
C ALA A 104 -8.87 -3.57 -21.91
N GLU A 105 -7.74 -2.88 -21.70
CA GLU A 105 -6.84 -3.15 -20.57
C GLU A 105 -7.53 -2.86 -19.22
N GLU A 106 -8.29 -1.77 -19.12
CA GLU A 106 -9.02 -1.43 -17.91
C GLU A 106 -10.08 -2.48 -17.58
N GLN A 107 -10.82 -2.95 -18.58
CA GLN A 107 -11.81 -4.01 -18.40
C GLN A 107 -11.14 -5.30 -17.94
N GLU A 108 -10.07 -5.73 -18.61
CA GLU A 108 -9.37 -6.97 -18.29
C GLU A 108 -8.75 -6.94 -16.88
N VAL A 109 -8.17 -5.80 -16.49
CA VAL A 109 -7.66 -5.59 -15.13
C VAL A 109 -8.81 -5.58 -14.12
N GLY A 110 -9.91 -4.88 -14.40
CA GLY A 110 -11.09 -4.83 -13.53
C GLY A 110 -11.69 -6.21 -13.28
N GLU A 111 -11.74 -7.08 -14.30
CA GLU A 111 -12.20 -8.47 -14.18
C GLU A 111 -11.25 -9.31 -13.32
N VAL A 112 -9.93 -9.15 -13.48
CA VAL A 112 -8.95 -9.79 -12.59
C VAL A 112 -9.14 -9.33 -11.15
N LEU A 113 -9.17 -8.02 -10.92
CA LEU A 113 -9.33 -7.47 -9.56
C LEU A 113 -10.65 -7.93 -8.94
N SER A 114 -11.74 -7.94 -9.71
CA SER A 114 -13.03 -8.41 -9.20
C SER A 114 -13.00 -9.87 -8.77
N ARG A 115 -12.35 -10.72 -9.56
CA ARG A 115 -12.21 -12.15 -9.24
C ARG A 115 -11.31 -12.37 -8.02
N GLU A 116 -10.16 -11.71 -7.95
CA GLU A 116 -9.19 -11.93 -6.88
C GLU A 116 -9.69 -11.36 -5.53
N PHE A 117 -10.47 -10.27 -5.52
CA PHE A 117 -10.95 -9.66 -4.27
C PHE A 117 -12.39 -10.04 -3.89
N GLY A 118 -13.13 -10.72 -4.76
CA GLY A 118 -14.48 -11.24 -4.49
C GLY A 118 -15.59 -10.18 -4.43
N PHE A 119 -15.34 -8.97 -4.96
CA PHE A 119 -16.35 -7.92 -5.13
C PHE A 119 -16.15 -7.21 -6.46
N ARG A 120 -17.17 -6.46 -6.89
CA ARG A 120 -17.18 -5.86 -8.22
C ARG A 120 -16.31 -4.59 -8.27
N VAL A 121 -15.24 -4.67 -9.07
CA VAL A 121 -14.29 -3.59 -9.36
C VAL A 121 -14.53 -3.09 -10.79
N ILE A 122 -14.80 -1.79 -10.96
CA ILE A 122 -15.25 -1.19 -12.22
C ILE A 122 -14.54 0.13 -12.53
N THR A 123 -14.50 0.47 -13.81
CA THR A 123 -13.85 1.68 -14.36
C THR A 123 -14.79 2.88 -14.41
N GLN A 124 -16.08 2.59 -14.53
CA GLN A 124 -17.15 3.57 -14.65
C GLN A 124 -18.29 3.18 -13.75
N LEU A 125 -18.72 4.10 -12.89
CA LEU A 125 -19.83 3.91 -11.97
C LEU A 125 -20.82 5.06 -12.16
N LYS A 126 -22.10 4.73 -12.38
CA LYS A 126 -23.18 5.70 -12.64
C LYS A 126 -22.87 6.67 -13.79
N GLY A 127 -22.25 6.18 -14.87
CA GLY A 127 -21.89 7.04 -16.00
C GLY A 127 -20.58 7.82 -15.83
N ILE A 128 -20.02 7.87 -14.61
CA ILE A 128 -18.83 8.67 -14.29
C ILE A 128 -17.59 7.77 -14.27
N ARG A 129 -16.52 8.22 -14.93
CA ARG A 129 -15.20 7.58 -14.93
C ARG A 129 -14.09 8.59 -14.67
N LEU A 130 -12.92 8.10 -14.26
CA LEU A 130 -11.72 8.92 -14.20
C LEU A 130 -11.05 9.01 -15.58
N ASN A 131 -10.17 10.00 -15.76
CA ASN A 131 -9.36 10.14 -16.97
C ASN A 131 -8.33 9.02 -17.16
N ARG A 132 -8.06 8.22 -16.12
CA ARG A 132 -7.15 7.08 -16.11
C ARG A 132 -7.35 6.25 -14.83
N SER A 133 -6.94 4.98 -14.86
CA SER A 133 -6.96 4.02 -13.73
C SER A 133 -5.58 3.45 -13.36
N TYR A 134 -4.52 3.86 -14.06
CA TYR A 134 -3.14 3.48 -13.77
C TYR A 134 -2.26 4.73 -13.75
N GLY A 135 -1.48 4.92 -12.69
CA GLY A 135 -0.69 6.13 -12.53
C GLY A 135 0.22 6.10 -11.32
N TYR A 136 1.04 7.13 -11.20
CA TYR A 136 1.86 7.35 -10.02
C TYR A 136 1.04 7.93 -8.86
N ILE A 137 1.20 7.35 -7.68
CA ILE A 137 0.70 7.88 -6.41
C ILE A 137 1.81 8.64 -5.68
N GLY A 138 1.46 9.73 -5.01
CA GLY A 138 2.35 10.53 -4.18
C GLY A 138 1.90 10.62 -2.73
N GLN A 139 2.85 10.90 -1.85
CA GLN A 139 2.59 11.12 -0.43
C GLN A 139 1.87 12.45 -0.23
N GLU A 140 0.73 12.39 0.46
CA GLU A 140 0.03 13.56 0.99
C GLU A 140 0.25 13.70 2.51
N GLN A 141 -0.14 14.83 3.06
CA GLN A 141 -0.20 15.05 4.51
C GLN A 141 -1.53 14.51 5.07
N HIS A 142 -1.71 14.50 6.38
CA HIS A 142 -3.03 14.23 6.95
C HIS A 142 -4.02 15.36 6.65
N LEU A 143 -5.30 15.04 6.52
CA LEU A 143 -6.35 16.06 6.39
C LEU A 143 -6.93 16.39 7.75
N ALA A 144 -7.22 17.66 8.01
CA ALA A 144 -7.88 18.05 9.25
C ALA A 144 -9.28 17.44 9.33
N ARG A 145 -9.57 16.67 10.39
CA ARG A 145 -10.84 15.93 10.51
C ARG A 145 -12.00 16.81 10.98
N PHE A 146 -11.70 17.83 11.77
CA PHE A 146 -12.65 18.80 12.34
C PHE A 146 -11.92 20.12 12.68
N PRO A 147 -12.65 21.23 12.96
CA PRO A 147 -12.02 22.48 13.35
C PRO A 147 -11.13 22.35 14.59
N GLY A 148 -9.85 22.70 14.45
CA GLY A 148 -8.86 22.60 15.54
C GLY A 148 -8.16 21.24 15.64
N ASP A 149 -8.40 20.32 14.70
CA ASP A 149 -7.64 19.08 14.62
C ASP A 149 -6.15 19.34 14.34
N GLY A 150 -5.30 18.54 14.95
CA GLY A 150 -3.86 18.71 14.92
C GLY A 150 -3.15 17.47 15.44
N ILE A 151 -1.87 17.29 15.08
CA ILE A 151 -1.09 16.09 15.40
C ILE A 151 -1.24 15.57 16.84
N PRO A 152 -1.25 16.40 17.91
CA PRO A 152 -1.41 15.90 19.28
C PRO A 152 -2.70 15.15 19.56
N ILE A 153 -3.77 15.43 18.81
CA ILE A 153 -5.11 14.85 18.98
C ILE A 153 -5.58 14.08 17.73
N HIS A 154 -4.72 14.00 16.71
CA HIS A 154 -5.07 13.42 15.42
C HIS A 154 -5.19 11.89 15.49
N PHE A 155 -4.35 11.24 16.30
CA PHE A 155 -4.25 9.78 16.32
C PHE A 155 -4.95 9.15 17.52
N ASP A 156 -5.52 7.96 17.31
CA ASP A 156 -6.14 7.17 18.38
C ASP A 156 -5.11 6.43 19.26
N SER A 157 -3.83 6.39 18.84
CA SER A 157 -2.76 5.70 19.56
C SER A 157 -1.41 6.37 19.37
N GLU A 158 -0.54 6.24 20.38
CA GLU A 158 0.85 6.73 20.32
C GLU A 158 1.66 6.05 19.20
N GLU A 159 1.35 4.79 18.89
CA GLU A 159 2.01 4.06 17.81
C GLU A 159 1.73 4.70 16.45
N GLN A 160 0.46 5.00 16.15
CA GLN A 160 0.09 5.69 14.92
C GLN A 160 0.73 7.08 14.86
N ALA A 161 0.70 7.84 15.96
CA ALA A 161 1.36 9.15 16.04
C ALA A 161 2.86 9.06 15.77
N ARG A 162 3.54 8.02 16.28
CA ARG A 162 4.97 7.79 16.05
C ARG A 162 5.27 7.44 14.58
N LEU A 163 4.41 6.64 13.95
CA LEU A 163 4.61 6.19 12.57
C LEU A 163 4.29 7.30 11.55
N TYR A 164 3.18 8.00 11.76
CA TYR A 164 2.57 8.87 10.76
C TYR A 164 2.50 10.36 11.17
N GLY A 165 2.66 10.69 12.45
CA GLY A 165 2.58 12.09 12.91
C GLY A 165 3.63 13.03 12.28
N LYS A 166 4.76 12.50 11.84
CA LYS A 166 5.82 13.25 11.15
C LYS A 166 5.39 13.84 9.79
N TYR A 167 4.31 13.33 9.18
CA TYR A 167 3.82 13.83 7.89
C TYR A 167 2.99 15.12 8.04
N GLY A 168 2.60 15.47 9.27
CA GLY A 168 1.88 16.71 9.57
C GLY A 168 0.44 16.71 9.06
N ILE A 169 -0.25 17.82 9.30
CA ILE A 169 -1.59 18.12 8.78
C ILE A 169 -1.42 19.11 7.62
N ALA A 170 -2.17 18.91 6.54
CA ALA A 170 -2.19 19.83 5.41
C ALA A 170 -2.60 21.25 5.86
N PRO A 171 -1.96 22.30 5.34
CA PRO A 171 -2.31 23.68 5.70
C PRO A 171 -3.70 24.09 5.19
N GLY A 172 -4.16 23.48 4.09
CA GLY A 172 -5.50 23.64 3.55
C GLY A 172 -6.41 22.49 3.97
N LEU A 173 -7.73 22.71 3.85
CA LEU A 173 -8.70 21.63 3.94
C LEU A 173 -8.69 20.83 2.65
N GLY A 174 -9.06 19.54 2.73
CA GLY A 174 -9.35 18.75 1.54
C GLY A 174 -10.55 19.31 0.78
N ALA A 175 -10.77 18.83 -0.45
CA ALA A 175 -11.80 19.32 -1.37
C ALA A 175 -13.24 19.37 -0.80
N TRP A 176 -13.52 18.62 0.27
CA TRP A 176 -14.83 18.58 0.92
C TRP A 176 -14.86 19.17 2.33
N GLY A 177 -13.80 19.87 2.74
CA GLY A 177 -13.69 20.49 4.07
C GLY A 177 -13.37 19.48 5.16
N TYR A 178 -13.89 19.74 6.37
CA TYR A 178 -13.78 18.82 7.50
C TYR A 178 -14.68 17.59 7.32
N PHE A 179 -14.28 16.48 7.92
CA PHE A 179 -15.06 15.25 7.96
C PHE A 179 -16.19 15.33 8.99
N ALA A 180 -15.96 16.06 10.09
CA ALA A 180 -16.94 16.31 11.14
C ALA A 180 -16.95 17.80 11.56
N PRO A 181 -18.08 18.33 12.05
CA PRO A 181 -18.17 19.73 12.48
C PRO A 181 -17.43 20.02 13.80
N SER A 182 -17.10 19.00 14.59
CA SER A 182 -16.36 19.12 15.85
C SER A 182 -15.74 17.78 16.25
N TYR A 183 -14.82 17.79 17.23
CA TYR A 183 -14.27 16.56 17.81
C TYR A 183 -15.35 15.62 18.36
N GLY A 184 -16.36 16.17 19.06
CA GLY A 184 -17.43 15.37 19.65
C GLY A 184 -18.39 14.74 18.64
N ALA A 185 -18.40 15.22 17.40
CA ALA A 185 -19.20 14.67 16.30
C ALA A 185 -18.39 13.73 15.39
N LEU A 186 -17.09 13.54 15.67
CA LEU A 186 -16.21 12.72 14.84
C LEU A 186 -16.54 11.24 15.00
N THR A 187 -16.98 10.60 13.93
CA THR A 187 -17.30 9.16 13.94
C THR A 187 -16.07 8.31 13.63
N GLN A 188 -16.16 7.00 13.89
CA GLN A 188 -15.12 6.06 13.46
C GLN A 188 -14.99 6.02 11.93
N GLN A 189 -16.10 6.13 11.21
CA GLN A 189 -16.10 6.19 9.75
C GLN A 189 -15.34 7.41 9.24
N ASP A 190 -15.48 8.56 9.90
CA ASP A 190 -14.76 9.79 9.52
C ASP A 190 -13.24 9.65 9.74
N LYS A 191 -12.85 9.02 10.86
CA LYS A 191 -11.44 8.69 11.12
C LYS A 191 -10.87 7.75 10.06
N GLU A 192 -11.64 6.74 9.65
CA GLU A 192 -11.20 5.78 8.63
C GLU A 192 -11.16 6.39 7.23
N ARG A 193 -12.10 7.27 6.90
CA ARG A 193 -12.08 8.02 5.63
C ARG A 193 -10.85 8.90 5.52
N GLU A 194 -10.45 9.56 6.61
CA GLU A 194 -9.19 10.32 6.64
C GLU A 194 -8.00 9.36 6.63
N ARG A 195 -7.93 8.40 7.54
CA ARG A 195 -6.80 7.46 7.63
C ARG A 195 -6.52 6.77 6.30
N TYR A 196 -7.55 6.35 5.57
CA TYR A 196 -7.44 5.65 4.31
C TYR A 196 -7.93 6.50 3.13
N TYR A 197 -7.48 7.75 3.07
CA TYR A 197 -7.87 8.63 1.98
C TYR A 197 -6.93 8.58 0.77
N ILE A 198 -7.51 8.89 -0.38
CA ILE A 198 -6.78 9.25 -1.60
C ILE A 198 -7.24 10.60 -2.14
N ALA A 199 -6.29 11.34 -2.72
CA ALA A 199 -6.56 12.52 -3.54
C ALA A 199 -6.62 12.09 -5.01
N VAL A 200 -7.70 12.43 -5.70
CA VAL A 200 -7.94 12.04 -7.09
C VAL A 200 -8.08 13.27 -7.98
N GLN A 201 -7.59 13.21 -9.22
CA GLN A 201 -7.73 14.29 -10.20
C GLN A 201 -9.17 14.37 -10.74
N THR A 202 -10.15 14.60 -9.86
CA THR A 202 -11.58 14.63 -10.17
C THR A 202 -11.91 15.64 -11.27
N PHE A 203 -11.23 16.79 -11.27
CA PHE A 203 -11.36 17.85 -12.26
C PHE A 203 -10.89 17.48 -13.68
N LEU A 204 -10.25 16.32 -13.85
CA LEU A 204 -9.90 15.77 -15.17
C LEU A 204 -10.88 14.70 -15.65
N ALA A 205 -11.83 14.28 -14.81
CA ALA A 205 -12.85 13.32 -15.21
C ALA A 205 -13.63 13.88 -16.43
N PRO A 206 -13.86 13.07 -17.49
CA PRO A 206 -14.64 13.51 -18.64
C PRO A 206 -16.02 14.02 -18.19
N GLY A 207 -16.43 15.22 -18.60
CA GLY A 207 -17.71 15.83 -18.21
C GLY A 207 -17.70 16.63 -16.90
N TYR A 208 -16.56 16.73 -16.21
CA TYR A 208 -16.49 17.44 -14.91
C TYR A 208 -16.87 18.92 -15.03
N ASN A 209 -16.37 19.64 -16.04
CA ASN A 209 -16.56 21.08 -16.17
C ASN A 209 -18.03 21.45 -16.44
N GLU A 210 -18.76 20.56 -17.08
CA GLU A 210 -20.17 20.68 -17.40
C GLU A 210 -21.07 20.31 -16.20
N HIS A 211 -20.57 19.46 -15.28
CA HIS A 211 -21.35 18.83 -14.21
C HIS A 211 -20.67 18.92 -12.83
N VAL A 212 -20.03 20.06 -12.52
CA VAL A 212 -19.16 20.22 -11.34
C VAL A 212 -19.82 19.78 -10.03
N ALA A 213 -21.06 20.19 -9.77
CA ALA A 213 -21.76 19.84 -8.52
C ALA A 213 -22.03 18.34 -8.42
N GLU A 214 -22.50 17.72 -9.50
CA GLU A 214 -22.77 16.29 -9.57
C GLU A 214 -21.49 15.48 -9.36
N TYR A 215 -20.39 15.87 -10.02
CA TYR A 215 -19.12 15.16 -9.92
C TYR A 215 -18.50 15.34 -8.53
N ARG A 216 -18.55 16.56 -7.97
CA ARG A 216 -18.12 16.83 -6.59
C ARG A 216 -18.84 15.90 -5.60
N ASP A 217 -20.15 15.76 -5.73
CA ASP A 217 -20.96 14.96 -4.82
C ASP A 217 -20.77 13.46 -5.07
N PHE A 218 -20.57 13.05 -6.33
CA PHE A 218 -20.28 11.67 -6.71
C PHE A 218 -18.96 11.16 -6.13
N PHE A 219 -17.91 11.99 -6.21
CA PHE A 219 -16.56 11.63 -5.77
C PHE A 219 -16.41 11.70 -4.25
N LYS A 220 -17.18 12.54 -3.55
CA LYS A 220 -17.08 12.68 -2.10
C LYS A 220 -17.17 11.33 -1.39
N TYR A 221 -16.08 10.93 -0.75
CA TYR A 221 -15.93 9.66 -0.01
C TYR A 221 -16.23 8.40 -0.82
N ARG A 222 -16.13 8.48 -2.15
CA ARG A 222 -16.29 7.32 -3.03
C ARG A 222 -15.23 6.28 -2.69
N LYS A 223 -15.63 5.04 -2.46
CA LYS A 223 -14.70 3.94 -2.25
C LYS A 223 -14.03 3.52 -3.55
N MET A 224 -12.73 3.36 -3.48
CA MET A 224 -11.89 2.91 -4.57
C MET A 224 -10.93 1.84 -4.08
N LEU A 225 -10.66 0.86 -4.93
CA LEU A 225 -9.61 -0.11 -4.72
C LEU A 225 -8.31 0.46 -5.28
N VAL A 226 -7.26 0.54 -4.46
CA VAL A 226 -5.92 0.93 -4.89
C VAL A 226 -4.98 -0.25 -4.73
N VAL A 227 -4.28 -0.62 -5.80
CA VAL A 227 -3.42 -1.81 -5.85
C VAL A 227 -2.02 -1.42 -6.30
N ASN A 228 -1.02 -1.94 -5.60
CA ASN A 228 0.36 -1.93 -6.05
C ASN A 228 0.63 -3.22 -6.86
N PRO A 229 0.71 -3.15 -8.21
CA PRO A 229 0.88 -4.35 -9.03
C PRO A 229 2.26 -5.02 -8.87
N GLN A 230 3.24 -4.37 -8.22
CA GLN A 230 4.60 -4.87 -8.02
C GLN A 230 4.77 -5.68 -6.74
N ASN A 231 3.90 -5.52 -5.73
CA ASN A 231 3.95 -6.32 -4.49
C ASN A 231 2.61 -6.98 -4.12
N GLY A 232 1.55 -6.73 -4.90
CA GLY A 232 0.23 -7.33 -4.70
C GLY A 232 -0.55 -6.76 -3.52
N LYS A 233 -0.04 -5.73 -2.83
CA LYS A 233 -0.78 -5.07 -1.74
C LYS A 233 -1.92 -4.24 -2.30
N ALA A 234 -3.07 -4.32 -1.63
CA ALA A 234 -4.26 -3.60 -2.01
C ALA A 234 -4.95 -2.98 -0.80
N ILE A 235 -5.58 -1.83 -1.02
CA ILE A 235 -6.26 -1.06 0.01
C ILE A 235 -7.55 -0.49 -0.55
N VAL A 236 -8.61 -0.54 0.26
CA VAL A 236 -9.86 0.16 -0.02
C VAL A 236 -9.74 1.55 0.59
N ALA A 237 -9.79 2.58 -0.26
CA ALA A 237 -9.59 3.96 0.13
C ALA A 237 -10.83 4.82 -0.19
N ALA A 238 -11.03 5.88 0.57
CA ALA A 238 -12.04 6.89 0.29
C ALA A 238 -11.42 8.06 -0.51
N VAL A 239 -12.11 8.53 -1.54
CA VAL A 239 -11.72 9.82 -2.16
C VAL A 239 -12.10 10.94 -1.19
N ALA A 240 -11.10 11.57 -0.55
CA ALA A 240 -11.33 12.64 0.43
C ALA A 240 -10.61 13.96 0.07
N ASP A 241 -9.87 13.98 -1.05
CA ASP A 241 -9.37 15.22 -1.63
C ASP A 241 -9.39 15.20 -3.18
N ALA A 242 -9.26 16.38 -3.78
CA ALA A 242 -9.11 16.58 -5.22
C ALA A 242 -7.69 17.03 -5.55
N GLY A 243 -7.00 16.29 -6.41
CA GLY A 243 -5.60 16.51 -6.72
C GLY A 243 -4.89 15.20 -7.06
N PRO A 244 -3.56 15.21 -7.20
CA PRO A 244 -2.68 16.38 -7.25
C PRO A 244 -2.77 17.10 -8.61
N ALA A 245 -2.23 18.31 -8.73
CA ALA A 245 -2.22 19.03 -10.00
C ALA A 245 -1.39 18.30 -11.08
N GLN A 246 -1.76 18.44 -12.36
CA GLN A 246 -1.10 17.72 -13.48
C GLN A 246 0.41 17.97 -13.55
N TRP A 247 0.85 19.20 -13.28
CA TRP A 247 2.26 19.60 -13.35
C TRP A 247 3.16 18.87 -12.34
N THR A 248 2.59 18.29 -11.28
CA THR A 248 3.35 17.49 -10.30
C THR A 248 3.85 16.16 -10.88
N GLY A 249 3.29 15.74 -12.03
CA GLY A 249 3.51 14.44 -12.65
C GLY A 249 2.96 13.26 -11.82
N LYS A 250 2.33 13.51 -10.68
CA LYS A 250 1.56 12.53 -9.89
C LYS A 250 0.13 12.52 -10.44
N HIS A 251 -0.56 11.40 -10.29
CA HIS A 251 -1.94 11.21 -10.78
C HIS A 251 -2.90 10.88 -9.65
N LEU A 252 -2.34 10.51 -8.50
CA LEU A 252 -3.05 10.16 -7.29
C LEU A 252 -2.23 10.65 -6.09
N GLY A 253 -2.89 11.05 -5.02
CA GLY A 253 -2.30 11.27 -3.70
C GLY A 253 -2.81 10.21 -2.73
N GLY A 254 -1.99 9.77 -1.78
CA GLY A 254 -2.41 8.86 -0.72
C GLY A 254 -2.05 9.40 0.66
N SER A 255 -2.91 9.12 1.63
CA SER A 255 -2.61 9.37 3.04
C SER A 255 -1.30 8.69 3.48
N PRO A 256 -0.66 9.15 4.57
CA PRO A 256 0.49 8.48 5.17
C PRO A 256 0.31 6.96 5.36
N GLU A 257 -0.86 6.51 5.81
CA GLU A 257 -1.18 5.11 6.00
C GLU A 257 -1.33 4.36 4.68
N VAL A 258 -2.00 4.94 3.68
CA VAL A 258 -2.15 4.33 2.34
C VAL A 258 -0.77 4.14 1.71
N MET A 259 0.07 5.17 1.75
CA MET A 259 1.41 5.14 1.17
C MET A 259 2.34 4.18 1.90
N GLY A 260 2.31 4.21 3.24
CA GLY A 260 3.07 3.29 4.08
C GLY A 260 2.68 1.83 3.86
N TYR A 261 1.38 1.53 3.80
CA TYR A 261 0.89 0.17 3.54
C TYR A 261 1.29 -0.31 2.15
N LEU A 262 1.01 0.49 1.11
CA LEU A 262 1.30 0.14 -0.29
C LEU A 262 2.79 0.09 -0.62
N GLU A 263 3.68 0.55 0.28
CA GLU A 263 5.12 0.70 0.02
C GLU A 263 5.37 1.61 -1.19
N ARG A 264 4.68 2.75 -1.16
CA ARG A 264 4.79 3.81 -2.15
C ARG A 264 5.36 5.01 -1.42
N TYR A 265 6.65 5.27 -1.62
CA TYR A 265 7.34 6.38 -0.98
C TYR A 265 7.62 7.47 -2.02
N ASP A 266 7.59 8.73 -1.59
CA ASP A 266 7.90 9.86 -2.47
C ASP A 266 9.40 9.94 -2.85
N GLY A 267 9.72 10.69 -3.91
CA GLY A 267 11.08 10.85 -4.43
C GLY A 267 11.44 9.81 -5.50
N SER A 268 12.66 9.28 -5.46
CA SER A 268 13.11 8.24 -6.42
C SER A 268 12.32 6.93 -6.33
N GLN A 269 11.50 6.77 -5.29
CA GLN A 269 10.64 5.61 -5.06
C GLN A 269 9.17 5.82 -5.46
N LYS A 270 8.85 6.93 -6.15
CA LYS A 270 7.53 7.21 -6.72
C LYS A 270 7.05 5.97 -7.47
N GLY A 271 5.98 5.36 -7.00
CA GLY A 271 5.53 4.07 -7.51
C GLY A 271 4.18 4.14 -8.21
N SER A 272 3.99 3.24 -9.16
CA SER A 272 2.73 3.13 -9.89
C SER A 272 1.72 2.32 -9.08
N VAL A 273 0.46 2.67 -9.26
CA VAL A 273 -0.69 1.97 -8.67
C VAL A 273 -1.82 1.92 -9.69
N LEU A 274 -2.62 0.87 -9.57
CA LEU A 274 -3.93 0.75 -10.17
C LEU A 274 -4.96 1.33 -9.20
N TYR A 275 -5.98 2.02 -9.71
CA TYR A 275 -7.07 2.55 -8.91
C TYR A 275 -8.40 2.50 -9.68
N PHE A 276 -9.38 1.83 -9.08
CA PHE A 276 -10.66 1.52 -9.70
C PHE A 276 -11.80 1.78 -8.71
N PHE A 277 -13.01 2.04 -9.22
CA PHE A 277 -14.18 2.13 -8.35
C PHE A 277 -14.57 0.76 -7.83
N ILE A 278 -15.16 0.76 -6.64
CA ILE A 278 -15.82 -0.40 -6.05
C ILE A 278 -17.33 -0.18 -6.18
N ASP A 279 -18.03 -1.15 -6.79
CA ASP A 279 -19.49 -1.17 -6.81
C ASP A 279 -20.01 -1.75 -5.50
N ASP A 280 -20.14 -0.90 -4.49
CA ASP A 280 -20.61 -1.25 -3.16
C ASP A 280 -21.83 -0.40 -2.75
N PRO A 281 -23.01 -0.70 -3.29
CA PRO A 281 -24.22 0.09 -3.04
C PRO A 281 -24.71 -0.01 -1.59
N GLN A 282 -24.27 -1.02 -0.83
CA GLN A 282 -24.68 -1.25 0.56
C GLN A 282 -23.64 -0.80 1.59
N ASP A 283 -22.55 -0.16 1.15
CA ASP A 283 -21.44 0.27 2.01
C ASP A 283 -20.86 -0.85 2.88
N SER A 284 -20.82 -2.08 2.35
CA SER A 284 -20.46 -3.30 3.07
C SER A 284 -18.95 -3.59 3.14
N ILE A 285 -18.17 -3.02 2.21
CA ILE A 285 -16.73 -3.24 2.10
C ILE A 285 -15.99 -2.21 2.97
N PRO A 286 -15.25 -2.62 4.02
CA PRO A 286 -14.59 -1.68 4.91
C PRO A 286 -13.44 -0.95 4.23
N LEU A 287 -13.09 0.23 4.76
CA LEU A 287 -11.87 0.94 4.38
C LEU A 287 -10.64 0.25 4.99
N GLY A 288 -9.50 0.39 4.33
CA GLY A 288 -8.21 -0.13 4.80
C GLY A 288 -7.68 -1.32 4.00
N PRO A 289 -6.58 -1.92 4.46
CA PRO A 289 -5.93 -3.06 3.81
C PRO A 289 -6.88 -4.19 3.47
N ILE A 290 -6.75 -4.75 2.27
CA ILE A 290 -7.54 -5.89 1.82
C ILE A 290 -6.67 -6.94 1.16
N GLU A 291 -6.97 -8.20 1.44
CA GLU A 291 -6.25 -9.35 0.93
C GLU A 291 -7.05 -10.04 -0.18
N VAL A 292 -6.34 -10.75 -1.04
CA VAL A 292 -6.91 -11.60 -2.10
C VAL A 292 -7.62 -12.80 -1.47
N GLN A 293 -8.75 -13.19 -2.05
CA GLN A 293 -9.59 -14.33 -1.62
C GLN A 293 -9.09 -15.68 -2.13
#